data_AF-A0AAJ0PBN6-F1
#
_entry.id   AF-A0AAJ0PBN6-F1
#
_cell.length_a   1.000
_cell.length_b   1.000
_cell.length_c   1.000
_cell.angle_alpha   90.00
_cell.angle_beta   90.00
_cell.angle_gamma   90.00
#
_symmetry.space_group_name_H-M   'P 1'
#
loop_
_entity.id
_entity.type
_entity.pdbx_description
1 polymer ?
#
loop_
_entity_poly.entity_id
_entity_poly.type
_entity_poly.pdbx_seq_one_letter_code
_entity_poly.pdbx_strand_id
1 'polypeptide(L)'
;MADGEAMTHEQIYLKQKILPELTAHEAQGSLYRLIEQTIPIGYANQELEAVVLEKGLSDLLETSPGQPAFLAHTVAYSMDGYPILYDNSHYRADKYTFHNILQREH
;
A
#
# COMPACT_ATOMS: atom_id res chain seq x y z
N MET A 1 -5.03 6.82 7.89
CA MET A 1 -4.99 8.15 8.55
C MET A 1 -3.95 8.13 9.66
N ALA A 2 -3.38 9.28 10.01
CA ALA A 2 -2.54 9.45 11.20
C ALA A 2 -3.00 10.73 11.92
N ASP A 3 -3.27 10.65 13.23
CA ASP A 3 -3.76 11.76 14.05
C ASP A 3 -4.98 12.51 13.47
N GLY A 4 -5.84 11.79 12.76
CA GLY A 4 -7.04 12.33 12.12
C GLY A 4 -6.83 12.92 10.73
N GLU A 5 -5.60 12.93 10.20
CA GLU A 5 -5.31 13.41 8.84
C GLU A 5 -5.30 12.27 7.82
N ALA A 6 -5.83 12.53 6.63
CA ALA A 6 -5.68 11.65 5.47
C ALA A 6 -4.21 11.61 5.03
N MET A 7 -3.65 10.40 4.95
CA MET A 7 -2.22 10.16 4.73
C MET A 7 -1.97 9.47 3.39
N THR A 8 -2.75 8.43 3.14
CA THR A 8 -2.63 7.51 2.02
C THR A 8 -4.00 7.18 1.47
N HIS A 9 -4.05 6.87 0.18
CA HIS A 9 -5.19 6.24 -0.45
C HIS A 9 -4.70 4.98 -1.16
N GLU A 10 -5.19 3.82 -0.72
CA GLU A 10 -4.68 2.51 -1.11
C GLU A 10 -5.78 1.72 -1.84
N GLN A 11 -5.42 1.04 -2.92
CA GLN A 11 -6.30 0.15 -3.65
C GLN A 11 -5.69 -1.24 -3.71
N ILE A 12 -6.15 -2.10 -2.80
CA ILE A 12 -5.60 -3.43 -2.60
C ILE A 12 -6.48 -4.48 -3.25
N TYR A 13 -5.85 -5.34 -4.06
CA TYR A 13 -6.45 -6.50 -4.70
C TYR A 13 -5.82 -7.76 -4.11
N LEU A 14 -6.61 -8.49 -3.33
CA LEU A 14 -6.18 -9.71 -2.64
C LEU A 14 -6.80 -10.94 -3.32
N LYS A 15 -6.04 -12.03 -3.42
CA LYS A 15 -6.61 -13.33 -3.82
C LYS A 15 -7.59 -13.82 -2.75
N GLN A 16 -8.87 -13.92 -3.10
CA GLN A 16 -9.93 -14.34 -2.18
C GLN A 16 -9.62 -15.64 -1.42
N LYS A 17 -8.95 -16.61 -2.05
CA LYS A 17 -8.58 -17.87 -1.38
C LYS A 17 -7.68 -17.70 -0.15
N ILE A 18 -7.02 -16.54 0.00
CA ILE A 18 -6.14 -16.23 1.14
C ILE A 18 -6.98 -15.76 2.32
N LEU A 19 -7.96 -14.88 2.10
CA LEU A 19 -8.89 -14.42 3.12
C LEU A 19 -10.33 -14.55 2.57
N PRO A 20 -10.92 -15.76 2.57
CA PRO A 20 -12.21 -16.01 1.93
C PRO A 20 -13.37 -15.30 2.61
N GLU A 21 -13.24 -15.09 3.93
CA GLU A 21 -14.26 -14.47 4.79
C GLU A 21 -13.99 -12.99 5.07
N LEU A 22 -13.07 -12.34 4.33
CA LEU A 22 -12.68 -10.96 4.60
C LEU A 22 -13.89 -10.01 4.52
N THR A 23 -14.20 -9.39 5.65
CA THR A 23 -15.24 -8.37 5.76
C THR A 23 -14.67 -6.95 5.77
N ALA A 24 -15.54 -5.97 5.49
CA ALA A 24 -15.18 -4.56 5.60
C ALA A 24 -14.76 -4.15 7.03
N HIS A 25 -15.26 -4.85 8.05
CA HIS A 25 -14.88 -4.59 9.45
C HIS A 25 -13.46 -5.08 9.73
N GLU A 26 -13.12 -6.30 9.31
CA GLU A 26 -11.76 -6.85 9.47
C GLU A 26 -10.73 -6.05 8.67
N ALA A 27 -11.12 -5.55 7.50
CA ALA A 27 -10.28 -4.69 6.66
C ALA A 27 -9.95 -3.32 7.29
N GLN A 28 -10.61 -2.91 8.39
CA GLN A 28 -10.23 -1.70 9.14
C GLN A 28 -8.95 -1.91 9.97
N GLY A 29 -8.59 -3.17 10.22
CA GLY A 29 -7.34 -3.54 10.88
C GLY A 29 -6.16 -3.67 9.93
N SER A 30 -5.09 -4.29 10.41
CA SER A 30 -3.92 -4.60 9.56
C SER A 30 -4.23 -5.79 8.66
N LEU A 31 -4.42 -5.54 7.36
CA LEU A 31 -4.63 -6.59 6.37
C LEU A 31 -3.44 -7.56 6.31
N TYR A 32 -2.21 -7.04 6.42
CA TYR A 32 -0.99 -7.86 6.48
C TYR A 32 -1.02 -8.86 7.64
N ARG A 33 -1.46 -8.44 8.83
CA ARG A 33 -1.59 -9.34 9.99
C ARG A 33 -2.59 -10.47 9.71
N LEU A 34 -3.71 -10.18 9.05
CA LEU A 34 -4.70 -11.20 8.69
C LEU A 34 -4.14 -12.18 7.66
N ILE A 35 -3.44 -11.67 6.64
CA ILE A 35 -2.79 -12.49 5.61
C ILE A 35 -1.77 -13.44 6.25
N GLU A 36 -0.92 -12.95 7.15
CA GLU A 36 0.14 -13.76 7.79
C GLU A 36 -0.39 -14.89 8.67
N GLN A 37 -1.65 -14.83 9.11
CA GLN A 37 -2.31 -15.95 9.79
C GLN A 37 -2.59 -17.13 8.85
N THR A 38 -2.63 -16.88 7.53
CA THR A 38 -2.93 -17.88 6.50
C THR A 38 -1.69 -18.26 5.69
N ILE A 39 -0.88 -17.28 5.30
CA ILE A 39 0.31 -17.48 4.47
C ILE A 39 1.41 -16.49 4.88
N PRO A 40 2.64 -16.95 5.18
CA PRO A 40 3.76 -16.04 5.46
C PRO A 40 4.08 -15.16 4.24
N ILE A 41 4.20 -13.86 4.47
CA ILE A 41 4.68 -12.91 3.46
C ILE A 41 6.21 -12.97 3.46
N GLY A 42 6.81 -13.23 2.31
CA GLY A 42 8.26 -13.37 2.18
C GLY A 42 8.93 -12.08 1.72
N TYR A 43 8.44 -11.48 0.66
CA TYR A 43 8.99 -10.25 0.10
C TYR A 43 7.93 -9.48 -0.69
N ALA A 44 8.22 -8.22 -1.00
CA ALA A 44 7.42 -7.43 -1.90
C ALA A 44 8.29 -6.79 -2.98
N ASN A 45 7.78 -6.75 -4.21
CA ASN A 45 8.31 -5.86 -5.23
C ASN A 45 7.54 -4.55 -5.14
N GLN A 46 8.25 -3.43 -5.02
CA GLN A 46 7.65 -2.11 -4.97
C GLN A 46 8.32 -1.18 -5.99
N GLU A 47 7.49 -0.53 -6.80
CA GLU A 47 7.89 0.51 -7.74
C GLU A 47 7.30 1.83 -7.26
N LEU A 48 8.11 2.88 -7.19
CA LEU A 48 7.70 4.21 -6.77
C LEU A 48 7.73 5.18 -7.95
N GLU A 49 6.60 5.81 -8.22
CA GLU A 49 6.43 6.84 -9.23
C GLU A 49 6.10 8.19 -8.56
N ALA A 50 6.69 9.28 -9.06
CA ALA A 50 6.26 10.62 -8.70
C ALA A 50 5.07 11.02 -9.60
N VAL A 51 3.93 11.32 -8.98
CA VAL A 51 2.69 11.65 -9.69
C VAL A 51 2.13 12.98 -9.22
N VAL A 52 1.19 13.51 -10.00
CA VAL A 52 0.41 14.70 -9.65
C VAL A 52 -1.02 14.25 -9.35
N LEU A 53 -1.55 14.66 -8.20
CA LEU A 53 -2.89 14.27 -7.79
C LEU A 53 -3.96 14.95 -8.64
N GLU A 54 -4.83 14.13 -9.22
CA GLU A 54 -6.06 14.56 -9.86
C GLU A 54 -7.16 14.83 -8.82
N LYS A 55 -8.20 15.57 -9.24
CA LYS A 55 -9.26 16.05 -8.33
C LYS A 55 -9.86 14.97 -7.44
N GLY A 56 -10.20 13.80 -7.99
CA GLY A 56 -10.85 12.74 -7.22
C GLY A 56 -9.98 12.21 -6.07
N LEU A 57 -8.69 11.96 -6.32
CA LEU A 57 -7.75 11.53 -5.28
C LEU A 57 -7.40 12.66 -4.32
N SER A 58 -7.32 13.90 -4.81
CA SER A 58 -7.10 15.06 -3.95
C SER A 58 -8.21 15.24 -2.92
N ASP A 59 -9.47 15.05 -3.30
CA ASP A 59 -10.61 15.15 -2.39
C ASP A 59 -10.54 14.06 -1.29
N LEU A 60 -10.17 12.82 -1.66
CA LEU A 60 -10.02 11.69 -0.72
C LEU A 60 -8.82 11.87 0.23
N LEU A 61 -7.78 12.55 -0.22
CA LEU A 61 -6.56 12.83 0.54
C LEU A 61 -6.60 14.19 1.25
N GLU A 62 -7.73 14.89 1.20
CA GLU A 62 -7.92 16.21 1.81
C GLU A 62 -6.84 17.22 1.39
N THR A 63 -6.51 17.23 0.10
CA THR A 63 -5.49 18.10 -0.50
C THR A 63 -6.02 18.81 -1.74
N SER A 64 -5.22 19.70 -2.31
CA SER A 64 -5.57 20.40 -3.55
C SER A 64 -5.18 19.56 -4.79
N PRO A 65 -5.95 19.63 -5.89
CA PRO A 65 -5.50 19.12 -7.19
C PRO A 65 -4.17 19.74 -7.60
N GLY A 66 -3.32 18.98 -8.28
CA GLY A 66 -2.01 19.44 -8.70
C GLY A 66 -0.90 19.27 -7.66
N GLN A 67 -1.21 18.78 -6.45
CA GLN A 67 -0.19 18.50 -5.44
C GLN A 67 0.60 17.23 -5.79
N PRO A 68 1.92 17.21 -5.49
CA PRO A 68 2.76 16.04 -5.73
C PRO A 68 2.39 14.91 -4.76
N ALA A 69 2.50 13.68 -5.26
CA ALA A 69 2.38 12.47 -4.47
C ALA A 69 3.36 11.41 -4.97
N PHE A 70 3.57 10.39 -4.16
CA PHE A 70 4.19 9.15 -4.60
C PHE A 70 3.10 8.12 -4.88
N LEU A 71 3.16 7.44 -6.01
CA LEU A 71 2.39 6.24 -6.29
C LEU A 71 3.29 5.03 -6.13
N ALA A 72 2.98 4.19 -5.14
CA ALA A 72 3.64 2.91 -4.95
C ALA A 72 2.81 1.80 -5.59
N HIS A 73 3.41 1.11 -6.56
CA HIS A 73 2.90 -0.15 -7.09
C HIS A 73 3.58 -1.29 -6.32
N THR A 74 2.81 -2.03 -5.53
CA THR A 74 3.36 -3.10 -4.70
C THR A 74 2.73 -4.44 -5.06
N VAL A 75 3.55 -5.46 -5.25
CA VAL A 75 3.10 -6.87 -5.24
C VAL A 75 3.80 -7.59 -4.10
N ALA A 76 3.03 -8.12 -3.15
CA ALA A 76 3.57 -8.95 -2.08
C ALA A 76 3.51 -10.43 -2.46
N TYR A 77 4.55 -11.18 -2.10
CA TYR A 77 4.72 -12.59 -2.40
C TYR A 77 5.01 -13.38 -1.13
N SER A 78 4.65 -14.66 -1.13
CA SER A 78 5.13 -15.62 -0.14
C SER A 78 6.60 -16.01 -0.36
N MET A 79 7.17 -16.78 0.56
CA MET A 79 8.57 -17.28 0.47
C MET A 79 8.84 -18.14 -0.77
N ASP A 80 7.83 -18.83 -1.29
CA ASP A 80 7.89 -19.64 -2.51
C ASP A 80 7.48 -18.87 -3.78
N GLY A 81 7.28 -17.55 -3.68
CA GLY A 81 7.00 -16.67 -4.82
C GLY A 81 5.54 -16.65 -5.27
N TYR A 82 4.59 -17.13 -4.46
CA TYR A 82 3.17 -17.02 -4.78
C TYR A 82 2.68 -15.57 -4.60
N PRO A 83 2.02 -14.94 -5.60
CA PRO A 83 1.53 -13.58 -5.47
C PRO A 83 0.30 -13.53 -4.55
N ILE A 84 0.44 -12.77 -3.46
CA ILE A 84 -0.56 -12.64 -2.40
C ILE A 84 -1.53 -11.51 -2.73
N LEU A 85 -1.00 -10.30 -2.86
CA LEU A 85 -1.76 -9.08 -3.12
C LEU A 85 -1.04 -8.18 -4.11
N TYR A 86 -1.84 -7.34 -4.78
CA TYR A 86 -1.39 -6.18 -5.54
C TYR A 86 -1.97 -4.92 -4.90
N ASP A 87 -1.19 -3.86 -4.80
CA ASP A 87 -1.59 -2.60 -4.19
C ASP A 87 -1.11 -1.39 -5.01
N ASN A 88 -2.01 -0.42 -5.17
CA ASN A 88 -1.72 0.92 -5.65
C ASN A 88 -1.95 1.93 -4.53
N SER A 89 -0.86 2.45 -3.98
CA SER A 89 -0.90 3.34 -2.83
C SER A 89 -0.39 4.73 -3.17
N HIS A 90 -1.27 5.72 -3.04
CA HIS A 90 -0.93 7.13 -3.21
C HIS A 90 -0.56 7.71 -1.85
N TYR A 91 0.68 8.18 -1.71
CA TYR A 91 1.21 8.82 -0.52
C TYR A 91 1.36 10.32 -0.75
N ARG A 92 0.82 11.11 0.16
CA ARG A 92 1.00 12.55 0.20
C ARG A 92 2.48 12.93 0.34
N ALA A 93 3.05 13.60 -0.66
CA ALA A 93 4.46 13.98 -0.65
C ALA A 93 4.80 15.06 0.40
N ASP A 94 3.81 15.82 0.88
CA ASP A 94 3.97 16.78 1.97
C ASP A 94 4.02 16.13 3.37
N LYS A 95 3.66 14.84 3.46
CA LYS A 95 3.58 14.08 4.73
C LYS A 95 4.49 12.86 4.77
N TYR A 96 4.93 12.35 3.62
CA TYR A 96 5.77 11.15 3.52
C TYR A 96 7.15 11.43 2.95
N THR A 97 8.13 10.73 3.51
CA THR A 97 9.44 10.55 2.90
C THR A 97 9.75 9.07 2.86
N PHE A 98 10.16 8.56 1.69
CA PHE A 98 10.66 7.19 1.57
C PHE A 98 12.14 7.17 1.98
N HIS A 99 12.45 6.42 3.03
CA HIS A 99 13.82 6.24 3.51
C HIS A 99 14.25 4.79 3.29
N ASN A 100 15.27 4.60 2.45
CA ASN A 100 15.80 3.28 2.11
C ASN A 100 17.30 3.23 2.41
N ILE A 101 17.75 2.14 3.03
CA ILE A 101 19.18 1.82 3.18
C ILE A 101 19.51 0.75 2.15
N LEU A 102 20.36 1.06 1.18
CA LEU A 102 20.80 0.12 0.16
C LEU A 102 22.15 -0.46 0.57
N GLN A 103 22.21 -1.78 0.70
CA GLN A 103 23.42 -2.51 1.05
C GLN A 103 23.86 -3.37 -0.13
N ARG A 104 25.17 -3.49 -0.32
CA ARG A 104 25.78 -4.38 -1.31
C ARG A 104 26.48 -5.50 -0.56
N GLU A 105 26.06 -6.74 -0.77
CA GLU A 105 26.81 -7.89 -0.29
C GLU A 105 27.96 -8.19 -1.25
N HIS A 106 29.13 -8.51 -0.68
CA HIS A 106 30.38 -8.83 -1.36
C HIS A 106 30.59 -10.34 -1.46
#